data_AF-A0A059X8T4-F1
#
_entry.id   AF-A0A059X8T4-F1
#
_cell.length_a   1.000
_cell.length_b   1.000
_cell.length_c   1.000
_cell.angle_alpha   90.00
_cell.angle_beta   90.00
_cell.angle_gamma   90.00
#
_symmetry.space_group_name_H-M   'P 1'
#
loop_
_entity.id
_entity.type
_entity.pdbx_description
1 polymer ?
#
loop_
_entity_poly.entity_id
_entity_poly.type
_entity_poly.pdbx_seq_one_letter_code
_entity_poly.pdbx_strand_id
1 'polypeptide(L)'
;AVEADQLVATCRHTPLAAYAEQLAGRMKERPGIAPELTENTQVLGLEKANLVLVLLIAQALQVVLLAVSVFAFFLLFGAIVMTRSVQETWVGQIHTLPFAENLSVELVQVSVFLAAFSGLYFTVYAVTDETYRDQFFTGIKAELERAVAVRAVYLTARSE
;
A
#
# COMPACT_ATOMS: atom_id res chain seq x y z
N ALA A 1 -11.72 -20.12 13.13
CA ALA A 1 -11.26 -20.05 14.52
C ALA A 1 -9.77 -19.76 14.49
N VAL A 2 -9.24 -18.92 15.38
CA VAL A 2 -7.80 -18.65 15.44
C VAL A 2 -7.12 -19.85 16.08
N GLU A 3 -6.17 -20.47 15.37
CA GLU A 3 -5.40 -21.59 15.91
C GLU A 3 -4.29 -21.08 16.84
N ALA A 4 -4.04 -21.80 17.93
CA ALA A 4 -3.06 -21.43 18.94
C ALA A 4 -1.64 -21.25 18.36
N ASP A 5 -1.25 -22.14 17.44
CA ASP A 5 0.07 -22.08 16.80
C ASP A 5 0.17 -20.92 15.80
N GLN A 6 -0.92 -20.59 15.11
CA GLN A 6 -1.00 -19.41 14.22
C GLN A 6 -0.90 -18.11 15.03
N LEU A 7 -1.55 -18.03 16.20
CA LEU A 7 -1.47 -16.87 17.09
C LEU A 7 -0.02 -16.60 17.55
N VAL A 8 0.69 -17.64 17.97
CA VAL A 8 2.10 -17.55 18.40
C VAL A 8 2.99 -17.14 17.23
N ALA A 9 2.80 -17.73 16.05
CA ALA A 9 3.58 -17.40 14.87
C ALA A 9 3.43 -15.92 14.48
N THR A 10 2.19 -15.41 14.46
CA THR A 10 1.87 -14.04 14.08
C THR A 10 2.38 -13.00 15.11
N CYS A 11 2.37 -13.35 16.40
CA CYS A 11 2.81 -12.46 17.48
C CYS A 11 4.31 -12.55 17.80
N ARG A 12 5.06 -13.50 17.23
CA ARG A 12 6.46 -13.83 17.58
C ARG A 12 7.41 -12.62 17.65
N HIS A 13 7.24 -11.63 16.78
CA HIS A 13 8.10 -10.44 16.73
C HIS A 13 7.48 -9.20 17.39
N THR A 14 6.46 -9.37 18.22
CA THR A 14 5.73 -8.26 18.87
C THR A 14 6.05 -8.23 20.36
N PRO A 15 5.86 -7.08 21.04
CA PRO A 15 6.01 -6.99 22.50
C PRO A 15 5.08 -7.94 23.27
N LEU A 16 4.01 -8.43 22.63
CA LEU A 16 3.04 -9.36 23.22
C LEU A 16 3.36 -10.84 22.95
N ALA A 17 4.53 -11.18 22.41
CA ALA A 17 4.90 -12.56 22.09
C ALA A 17 4.75 -13.51 23.30
N ALA A 18 5.25 -13.11 24.48
CA ALA A 18 5.15 -13.91 25.70
C ALA A 18 3.69 -14.13 26.16
N TYR A 19 2.84 -13.11 26.01
CA TYR A 19 1.40 -13.23 26.31
C TYR A 19 0.68 -14.13 25.31
N ALA A 20 1.03 -14.06 24.03
CA ALA A 20 0.49 -14.93 23.00
C ALA A 20 0.84 -16.41 23.25
N GLU A 21 2.06 -16.71 23.71
CA GLU A 21 2.48 -18.06 24.10
C GLU A 21 1.70 -18.59 25.31
N GLN A 22 1.53 -17.78 26.35
CA GLN A 22 0.75 -18.14 27.53
C GLN A 22 -0.72 -18.39 27.19
N LEU A 23 -1.30 -17.52 26.36
CA LEU A 23 -2.68 -17.65 25.89
C LEU A 23 -2.87 -18.88 25.00
N ALA A 24 -1.91 -19.18 24.12
CA ALA A 24 -1.91 -20.39 23.30
C ALA A 24 -1.80 -21.67 24.16
N GLY A 25 -1.01 -21.66 25.24
CA GLY A 25 -0.97 -22.73 26.23
C GLY A 25 -2.34 -22.97 26.88
N ARG A 26 -2.98 -21.90 27.35
CA ARG A 26 -4.33 -21.96 27.93
C ARG A 26 -5.40 -22.41 26.94
N MET A 27 -5.29 -22.05 25.66
CA MET A 27 -6.18 -22.55 24.60
C MET A 27 -6.05 -24.06 24.40
N LYS A 28 -4.84 -24.62 24.49
CA LYS A 28 -4.58 -26.06 24.37
C LYS A 28 -5.11 -26.83 25.58
N GLU A 29 -5.02 -26.25 26.78
CA GLU A 29 -5.50 -26.86 28.02
C GLU A 29 -7.03 -26.71 28.22
N ARG A 30 -7.61 -25.60 27.76
CA ARG A 30 -9.03 -25.27 27.94
C ARG A 30 -9.60 -24.70 26.63
N PRO A 31 -10.16 -25.55 25.75
CA PRO A 31 -10.66 -25.11 24.43
C PRO A 31 -11.82 -24.08 24.49
N GLY A 32 -12.44 -23.89 25.65
CA GLY A 32 -13.51 -22.91 25.89
C GLY A 32 -13.07 -21.45 26.06
N ILE A 33 -11.77 -21.12 26.04
CA ILE A 33 -11.25 -19.72 26.03
C ILE A 33 -11.27 -19.12 24.60
N ALA A 34 -11.41 -19.97 23.59
CA ALA A 34 -11.51 -19.57 22.18
C ALA A 34 -12.62 -18.55 21.81
N PRO A 35 -13.78 -18.44 22.51
CA PRO A 35 -14.85 -17.51 22.12
C PRO A 35 -14.43 -16.05 22.22
N GLU A 36 -13.83 -15.63 23.34
CA GLU A 36 -13.42 -14.23 23.56
C GLU A 36 -12.32 -13.80 22.58
N LEU A 37 -11.38 -14.70 22.27
CA LEU A 37 -10.36 -14.41 21.26
C LEU A 37 -10.97 -14.30 19.85
N THR A 38 -11.92 -15.18 19.55
CA THR A 38 -12.60 -15.18 18.25
C THR A 38 -13.44 -13.92 18.08
N GLU A 39 -14.12 -13.46 19.13
CA GLU A 39 -14.85 -12.19 19.15
C GLU A 39 -13.90 -10.99 18.99
N ASN A 40 -12.79 -10.95 19.73
CA ASN A 40 -11.82 -9.87 19.63
C ASN A 40 -11.03 -9.85 18.30
N THR A 41 -11.03 -10.96 17.55
CA THR A 41 -10.45 -11.04 16.21
C THR A 41 -11.40 -10.50 15.14
N GLN A 42 -12.69 -10.38 15.42
CA GLN A 42 -13.65 -9.82 14.46
C GLN A 42 -13.47 -8.31 14.34
N VAL A 43 -13.00 -7.87 13.18
CA VAL A 43 -12.88 -6.45 12.82
C VAL A 43 -14.20 -5.95 12.26
N LEU A 44 -14.92 -5.15 13.06
CA LEU A 44 -16.25 -4.63 12.74
C LEU A 44 -16.23 -3.10 12.54
N GLY A 45 -17.12 -2.62 11.67
CA GLY A 45 -17.37 -1.19 11.47
C GLY A 45 -16.13 -0.39 11.06
N LEU A 46 -15.75 0.59 11.90
CA LEU A 46 -14.65 1.53 11.65
C LEU A 46 -13.28 0.84 11.60
N GLU A 47 -13.11 -0.31 12.24
CA GLU A 47 -11.84 -1.04 12.20
C GLU A 47 -11.58 -1.61 10.81
N LYS A 48 -12.62 -2.18 10.19
CA LYS A 48 -12.57 -2.60 8.79
C LYS A 48 -12.31 -1.41 7.87
N ALA A 49 -12.94 -0.26 8.14
CA ALA A 49 -12.70 0.95 7.35
C ALA A 49 -11.25 1.44 7.48
N ASN A 50 -10.64 1.39 8.67
CA ASN A 50 -9.24 1.74 8.88
C ASN A 50 -8.30 0.80 8.12
N LEU A 51 -8.58 -0.50 8.16
CA LEU A 51 -7.81 -1.51 7.42
C LEU A 51 -7.89 -1.29 5.89
N VAL A 52 -9.09 -1.01 5.38
CA VAL A 52 -9.28 -0.65 3.96
C VAL A 52 -8.57 0.65 3.62
N LEU A 53 -8.62 1.65 4.51
CA LEU A 53 -7.95 2.93 4.30
C LEU A 53 -6.43 2.77 4.20
N VAL A 54 -5.82 1.96 5.09
CA VAL A 54 -4.38 1.66 5.03
C VAL A 54 -4.02 1.02 3.70
N LEU A 55 -4.81 0.04 3.24
CA LEU A 55 -4.60 -0.61 1.95
C LEU A 55 -4.71 0.39 0.79
N LEU A 56 -5.71 1.27 0.82
CA LEU A 56 -5.91 2.31 -0.20
C LEU A 56 -4.75 3.31 -0.22
N ILE A 57 -4.25 3.72 0.95
CA ILE A 57 -3.10 4.63 1.04
C ILE A 57 -1.84 3.97 0.48
N ALA A 58 -1.59 2.69 0.82
CA ALA A 58 -0.47 1.94 0.27
C ALA A 58 -0.54 1.85 -1.26
N GLN A 59 -1.71 1.53 -1.81
CA GLN A 59 -1.95 1.48 -3.24
C GLN A 59 -1.75 2.85 -3.91
N ALA A 60 -2.30 3.91 -3.32
CA ALA A 60 -2.16 5.27 -3.83
C ALA A 60 -0.68 5.69 -3.89
N LEU A 61 0.12 5.34 -2.88
CA LEU A 61 1.54 5.63 -2.86
C LEU A 61 2.28 4.95 -4.03
N GLN A 62 1.94 3.71 -4.37
CA GLN A 62 2.54 3.01 -5.50
C GLN A 62 2.18 3.65 -6.84
N VAL A 63 0.91 4.01 -7.02
CA VAL A 63 0.43 4.72 -8.22
C VAL A 63 1.17 6.04 -8.37
N VAL A 64 1.31 6.81 -7.28
CA VAL A 64 2.05 8.07 -7.27
C VAL A 64 3.52 7.85 -7.61
N LEU A 65 4.16 6.84 -7.02
CA LEU A 65 5.56 6.52 -7.30
C LEU A 65 5.77 6.17 -8.78
N LEU A 66 4.88 5.36 -9.36
CA LEU A 66 4.89 5.03 -10.77
C LEU A 66 4.68 6.27 -11.64
N ALA A 67 3.68 7.10 -11.33
CA ALA A 67 3.39 8.33 -12.07
C ALA A 67 4.58 9.31 -12.01
N VAL A 68 5.19 9.51 -10.84
CA VAL A 68 6.41 10.34 -10.69
C VAL A 68 7.57 9.75 -11.49
N SER A 69 7.73 8.43 -11.51
CA SER A 69 8.79 7.77 -12.28
C SER A 69 8.60 7.96 -13.79
N VAL A 70 7.38 7.76 -14.30
CA VAL A 70 7.03 7.98 -15.71
C VAL A 70 7.17 9.45 -16.09
N PHE A 71 6.73 10.36 -15.22
CA PHE A 71 6.90 11.80 -15.39
C PHE A 71 8.38 12.17 -15.50
N ALA A 72 9.20 11.73 -14.54
CA ALA A 72 10.64 11.99 -14.53
C ALA A 72 11.33 11.42 -15.78
N PHE A 73 10.94 10.21 -16.20
CA PHE A 73 11.43 9.61 -17.44
C PHE A 73 11.13 10.48 -18.65
N PHE A 74 9.86 10.84 -18.89
CA PHE A 74 9.49 11.66 -20.05
C PHE A 74 10.09 13.07 -20.00
N LEU A 75 10.20 13.65 -18.81
CA LEU A 75 10.81 14.96 -18.63
C LEU A 75 12.31 14.93 -18.97
N LEU A 76 13.05 13.96 -18.42
CA LEU A 76 14.50 13.82 -18.68
C LEU A 76 14.77 13.42 -20.13
N PHE A 77 14.05 12.40 -20.62
CA PHE A 77 14.18 11.94 -22.00
C PHE A 77 13.82 13.04 -22.99
N GLY A 78 12.70 13.73 -22.75
CA GLY A 78 12.26 14.85 -23.55
C GLY A 78 13.26 16.00 -23.53
N ALA A 79 13.85 16.34 -22.38
CA ALA A 79 14.86 17.40 -22.29
C ALA A 79 16.13 17.09 -23.09
N ILE A 80 16.47 15.80 -23.25
CA ILE A 80 17.63 15.35 -24.04
C ILE A 80 17.31 15.33 -25.53
N VAL A 81 16.12 14.84 -25.91
CA VAL A 81 15.75 14.58 -27.31
C VAL A 81 15.12 15.80 -27.99
N MET A 82 14.27 16.53 -27.28
CA MET A 82 13.54 17.68 -27.82
C MET A 82 14.35 18.96 -27.63
N THR A 83 15.22 19.26 -28.59
CA THR A 83 15.91 20.55 -28.62
C THR A 83 14.93 21.70 -28.87
N ARG A 84 15.31 22.92 -28.46
CA ARG A 84 14.51 24.14 -28.69
C ARG A 84 14.01 24.26 -30.14
N SER A 85 14.90 24.06 -31.11
CA SER A 85 14.55 24.18 -32.54
C SER A 85 13.51 23.15 -32.97
N VAL A 86 13.58 21.92 -32.45
CA VAL A 86 12.57 20.89 -32.71
C VAL A 86 11.24 21.34 -32.10
N GLN A 87 11.22 21.72 -30.83
CA GLN A 87 9.98 22.12 -30.17
C GLN A 87 9.31 23.34 -30.84
N GLU A 88 10.08 24.36 -31.20
CA GLU A 88 9.58 25.55 -31.92
C GLU A 88 9.03 25.20 -33.31
N THR A 89 9.60 24.19 -33.99
CA THR A 89 9.09 23.74 -35.29
C THR A 89 7.69 23.11 -35.17
N TRP A 90 7.41 22.41 -34.07
CA TRP A 90 6.13 21.71 -33.87
C TRP A 90 5.06 22.58 -33.19
N VAL A 91 5.46 23.40 -32.23
CA VAL A 91 4.54 24.15 -31.36
C VAL A 91 4.53 25.65 -31.67
N GLY A 92 5.47 26.12 -32.50
CA GLY A 92 5.63 27.54 -32.82
C GLY A 92 6.45 28.24 -31.75
N GLN A 93 5.78 28.88 -30.78
CA GLN A 93 6.43 29.55 -29.67
C GLN A 93 6.45 28.65 -28.43
N ILE A 94 7.62 28.52 -27.81
CA ILE A 94 7.80 27.76 -26.58
C ILE A 94 8.00 28.67 -25.38
N HIS A 95 7.48 28.26 -24.23
CA HIS A 95 7.72 28.94 -22.96
C HIS A 95 8.73 28.14 -22.16
N THR A 96 9.97 28.62 -22.10
CA THR A 96 11.03 27.94 -21.34
C THR A 96 11.00 28.30 -19.88
N LEU A 97 11.32 27.34 -19.01
CA LEU A 97 11.46 27.60 -17.58
C LEU A 97 12.70 28.47 -17.32
N PRO A 98 12.64 29.42 -16.36
CA PRO A 98 13.73 30.36 -16.10
C PRO A 98 15.05 29.70 -15.63
N PHE A 99 15.01 28.44 -15.22
CA PHE A 99 16.17 27.71 -14.70
C PHE A 99 16.68 26.60 -15.64
N ALA A 100 16.00 26.34 -16.76
CA ALA A 100 16.35 25.25 -17.67
C ALA A 100 15.85 25.54 -19.09
N GLU A 101 16.74 25.98 -19.97
CA GLU A 101 16.40 26.39 -21.33
C GLU A 101 15.88 25.25 -22.22
N ASN A 102 16.21 24.00 -21.88
CA ASN A 102 15.71 22.80 -22.58
C ASN A 102 14.41 22.25 -21.98
N LEU A 103 13.95 22.80 -20.86
CA LEU A 103 12.66 22.46 -20.25
C LEU A 103 11.64 23.52 -20.62
N SER A 104 10.71 23.15 -21.49
CA SER A 104 9.56 23.97 -21.85
C SER A 104 8.34 23.62 -20.99
N VAL A 105 7.45 24.58 -20.81
CA VAL A 105 6.15 24.38 -20.15
C VAL A 105 5.36 23.32 -20.91
N GLU A 106 5.46 23.30 -22.23
CA GLU A 106 4.80 22.35 -23.11
C GLU A 106 5.31 20.92 -22.88
N LEU A 107 6.63 20.74 -22.74
CA LEU A 107 7.21 19.44 -22.39
C LEU A 107 6.75 18.95 -21.02
N VAL A 108 6.67 19.85 -20.03
CA VAL A 108 6.16 19.52 -18.69
C VAL A 108 4.69 19.11 -18.78
N GLN A 109 3.85 19.86 -19.49
CA GLN A 109 2.42 19.53 -19.64
C GLN A 109 2.21 18.16 -20.27
N VAL A 110 2.91 17.85 -21.36
CA VAL A 110 2.82 16.55 -22.03
C VAL A 110 3.33 15.44 -21.10
N SER A 111 4.43 15.66 -20.40
CA SER A 111 4.98 14.67 -19.46
C SER A 111 4.02 14.41 -18.29
N VAL A 112 3.39 15.45 -17.73
CA VAL A 112 2.35 15.32 -16.68
C VAL A 112 1.15 14.54 -17.22
N PHE A 113 0.68 14.87 -18.43
CA PHE A 113 -0.45 14.21 -19.05
C PHE A 113 -0.19 12.71 -19.24
N LEU A 114 0.95 12.35 -19.84
CA LEU A 114 1.33 10.95 -20.05
C LEU A 114 1.51 10.20 -18.73
N ALA A 115 2.16 10.83 -17.74
CA ALA A 115 2.33 10.24 -16.42
C ALA A 115 1.01 10.00 -15.69
N ALA A 116 0.10 10.98 -15.72
CA ALA A 116 -1.23 10.85 -15.12
C ALA A 116 -2.05 9.76 -15.81
N PHE A 117 -1.99 9.69 -17.14
CA PHE A 117 -2.68 8.65 -17.91
C PHE A 117 -2.11 7.26 -17.62
N SER A 118 -0.78 7.11 -17.56
CA SER A 118 -0.13 5.86 -17.16
C SER A 118 -0.48 5.46 -15.72
N GLY A 119 -0.51 6.42 -14.79
CA GLY A 119 -0.94 6.19 -13.41
C GLY A 119 -2.39 5.72 -13.32
N LEU A 120 -3.30 6.35 -14.07
CA LEU A 120 -4.70 5.94 -14.14
C LEU A 120 -4.85 4.54 -14.74
N TYR A 121 -4.14 4.25 -15.83
CA TYR A 121 -4.14 2.93 -16.47
C TYR A 121 -3.65 1.84 -15.51
N PHE A 122 -2.54 2.09 -14.82
CA PHE A 122 -2.02 1.18 -13.80
C PHE A 122 -3.00 1.00 -12.64
N THR A 123 -3.68 2.06 -12.21
CA THR A 123 -4.70 1.98 -11.15
C THR A 123 -5.86 1.10 -11.57
N VAL A 124 -6.40 1.30 -12.78
CA VAL A 124 -7.48 0.46 -13.32
C VAL A 124 -7.01 -0.99 -13.39
N TYR A 125 -5.85 -1.23 -13.99
CA TYR A 125 -5.26 -2.56 -14.10
C TYR A 125 -5.13 -3.25 -12.74
N ALA A 126 -4.55 -2.57 -11.76
CA ALA A 126 -4.34 -3.10 -10.42
C ALA A 126 -5.64 -3.36 -9.65
N VAL A 127 -6.71 -2.61 -9.94
CA VAL A 127 -8.05 -2.85 -9.35
C VAL A 127 -8.77 -4.01 -10.05
N THR A 128 -8.52 -4.24 -11.35
CA THR A 128 -9.23 -5.25 -12.15
C THR A 128 -8.55 -6.61 -12.23
N ASP A 129 -7.24 -6.71 -11.97
CA ASP A 129 -6.50 -7.96 -12.14
C ASP A 129 -6.65 -8.91 -10.94
N GLU A 130 -7.35 -10.03 -11.14
CA GLU A 130 -7.53 -11.09 -10.14
C GLU A 130 -6.21 -11.79 -9.75
N THR A 131 -5.16 -11.68 -10.57
CA THR A 131 -3.84 -12.30 -10.35
C THR A 131 -2.99 -11.52 -9.35
N TYR A 132 -3.20 -10.19 -9.25
CA TYR A 132 -2.51 -9.34 -8.27
C TYR A 132 -2.97 -9.63 -6.83
N ARG A 133 -4.13 -10.27 -6.69
CA ARG A 133 -4.76 -10.57 -5.40
C ARG A 133 -3.97 -11.57 -4.57
N ASP A 134 -3.19 -12.47 -5.17
CA ASP A 134 -2.48 -13.52 -4.41
C ASP A 134 -1.10 -13.10 -3.93
N GLN A 135 -0.32 -12.32 -4.70
CA GLN A 135 1.05 -11.94 -4.33
C GLN A 135 1.14 -10.65 -3.52
N PHE A 136 0.28 -9.66 -3.79
CA PHE A 136 0.35 -8.37 -3.10
C PHE A 136 -0.43 -8.39 -1.78
N PHE A 137 -1.52 -9.16 -1.71
CA PHE A 137 -2.22 -9.34 -0.45
C PHE A 137 -1.45 -10.23 0.51
N THR A 138 -0.53 -11.13 0.11
CA THR A 138 0.15 -11.98 1.11
C THR A 138 0.92 -11.14 2.14
N GLY A 139 1.67 -10.13 1.69
CA GLY A 139 2.46 -9.26 2.57
C GLY A 139 1.58 -8.37 3.44
N ILE A 140 0.68 -7.61 2.81
CA ILE A 140 -0.23 -6.69 3.54
C ILE A 140 -1.20 -7.46 4.44
N LYS A 141 -1.67 -8.64 4.03
CA LYS A 141 -2.49 -9.53 4.86
C LYS A 141 -1.70 -10.04 6.04
N ALA A 142 -0.43 -10.41 5.90
CA ALA A 142 0.38 -10.83 7.04
C ALA A 142 0.55 -9.70 8.07
N GLU A 143 0.73 -8.46 7.62
CA GLU A 143 0.77 -7.28 8.50
C GLU A 143 -0.59 -6.95 9.13
N LEU A 144 -1.68 -7.07 8.39
CA LEU A 144 -3.04 -6.92 8.92
C LEU A 144 -3.38 -8.01 9.94
N GLU A 145 -3.09 -9.27 9.62
CA GLU A 145 -3.26 -10.42 10.51
C GLU A 145 -2.47 -10.20 11.78
N ARG A 146 -1.25 -9.67 11.68
CA ARG A 146 -0.43 -9.31 12.83
C ARG A 146 -1.02 -8.17 13.65
N ALA A 147 -1.53 -7.12 13.03
CA ALA A 147 -2.19 -6.03 13.73
C ALA A 147 -3.45 -6.51 14.48
N VAL A 148 -4.27 -7.34 13.83
CA VAL A 148 -5.48 -7.92 14.42
C VAL A 148 -5.14 -8.89 15.56
N ALA A 149 -4.14 -9.76 15.37
CA ALA A 149 -3.70 -10.71 16.40
C ALA A 149 -3.15 -9.98 17.64
N VAL A 150 -2.32 -8.95 17.46
CA VAL A 150 -1.80 -8.12 18.56
C VAL A 150 -2.95 -7.44 19.30
N ARG A 151 -3.93 -6.87 18.59
CA ARG A 151 -5.11 -6.26 19.19
C ARG A 151 -5.93 -7.29 19.98
N ALA A 152 -6.17 -8.47 19.43
CA ALA A 152 -6.93 -9.51 20.09
C ALA A 152 -6.24 -9.99 21.38
N VAL A 153 -4.92 -10.26 21.32
CA VAL A 153 -4.13 -10.63 22.50
C VAL A 153 -4.13 -9.51 23.53
N TYR A 154 -3.98 -8.26 23.11
CA TYR A 154 -4.04 -7.11 24.02
C TYR A 154 -5.39 -6.97 24.72
N LEU A 155 -6.50 -7.09 23.98
CA LEU A 155 -7.84 -6.96 24.55
C LEU A 155 -8.15 -8.08 25.52
N THR A 156 -7.77 -9.32 25.19
CA THR A 156 -7.95 -10.47 26.09
C THR A 156 -7.04 -10.39 27.32
N ALA A 157 -5.80 -9.93 27.18
CA ALA A 157 -4.92 -9.69 28.34
C ALA A 157 -5.41 -8.54 29.23
N ARG A 158 -6.16 -7.58 28.68
CA ARG A 158 -6.75 -6.47 29.43
C ARG A 158 -8.05 -6.84 30.15
N SER A 159 -8.78 -7.85 29.66
CA SER A 159 -10.02 -8.30 30.28
C SER A 159 -9.82 -9.26 31.46
N GLU A 160 -8.56 -9.62 31.76
CA GLU A 160 -8.13 -10.39 32.93
C GLU A 160 -7.74 -9.49 34.10
#